data_AF-A0A3N2ND31-F1
#
_entry.id   AF-A0A3N2ND31-F1
#
_cell.length_a   1.000
_cell.length_b   1.000
_cell.length_c   1.000
_cell.angle_alpha   90.00
_cell.angle_beta   90.00
_cell.angle_gamma   90.00
#
_symmetry.space_group_name_H-M   'P 1'
#
loop_
_entity.id
_entity.type
_entity.pdbx_description
1 polymer ?
#
loop_
_entity_poly.entity_id
_entity_poly.type
_entity_poly.pdbx_seq_one_letter_code
_entity_poly.pdbx_strand_id
1 'polypeptide(L)'
;MGKEQAKSRNGHSIFEISSLIQKALRRSDTRMALYAAAEMLPKYRNYLWKRLLTVSAEDCHDMVTQKIMKLHGEDICTATGYGNEPIEKAISILLGARKNRDGDYYACNLLNSRDKRTFDTGYGKEIFDAESATKNGHSCYFLREVFNRAIDILDYDNAGYAANEIRVYYPKFCWEMIVNKASTLGYPLLTKEVMALKNADKQTNGDNTLLFRSKAIVLMVKTIKDKSLSDLIPDEEIEEYVSLSDAPVGRQRLPEYVYDCHTYIGKAKGKTKKEFVLAEQSALRPLKKGLFDDASWERFFFMSEHGFWTEEYTPHPSEARVKEIENNKTPSLFDL
;
A
#
# COMPACT_ATOMS: atom_id res chain seq x y z
N MET A 1 -18.55 29.95 -8.65
CA MET A 1 -19.38 28.79 -8.23
C MET A 1 -18.45 27.62 -7.93
N GLY A 2 -18.27 27.25 -6.67
CA GLY A 2 -17.42 26.12 -6.30
C GLY A 2 -18.03 24.81 -6.80
N LYS A 3 -17.21 23.89 -7.33
CA LYS A 3 -17.66 22.55 -7.73
C LYS A 3 -18.37 21.90 -6.54
N GLU A 4 -19.62 21.49 -6.75
CA GLU A 4 -20.40 20.78 -5.75
C GLU A 4 -19.66 19.49 -5.35
N GLN A 5 -19.32 19.34 -4.07
CA GLN A 5 -18.58 18.18 -3.59
C GLN A 5 -19.48 16.94 -3.63
N ALA A 6 -18.96 15.82 -4.14
CA ALA A 6 -19.65 14.53 -4.14
C ALA A 6 -20.14 14.15 -2.73
N LYS A 7 -21.43 13.79 -2.62
CA LYS A 7 -22.11 13.52 -1.36
C LYS A 7 -22.53 12.06 -1.21
N SER A 8 -22.39 11.52 -0.01
CA SER A 8 -22.91 10.20 0.37
C SER A 8 -24.43 10.20 0.53
N ARG A 9 -25.01 9.02 0.84
CA ARG A 9 -26.46 8.83 1.02
C ARG A 9 -27.10 9.85 1.97
N ASN A 10 -26.48 10.14 3.12
CA ASN A 10 -27.01 11.07 4.11
C ASN A 10 -26.34 12.47 4.04
N GLY A 11 -25.75 12.84 2.90
CA GLY A 11 -25.29 14.20 2.61
C GLY A 11 -23.92 14.58 3.18
N HIS A 12 -23.12 13.61 3.65
CA HIS A 12 -21.73 13.85 4.04
C HIS A 12 -20.84 14.05 2.82
N SER A 13 -19.70 14.73 2.98
CA SER A 13 -18.68 14.70 1.93
C SER A 13 -18.19 13.27 1.74
N ILE A 14 -18.13 12.78 0.50
CA ILE A 14 -17.63 11.43 0.24
C ILE A 14 -16.17 11.27 0.70
N PHE A 15 -15.39 12.35 0.70
CA PHE A 15 -14.01 12.34 1.18
C PHE A 15 -13.92 12.15 2.70
N GLU A 16 -14.90 12.66 3.46
CA GLU A 16 -14.99 12.46 4.91
C GLU A 16 -15.44 11.04 5.24
N ILE A 17 -16.43 10.49 4.52
CA ILE A 17 -16.85 9.09 4.69
C ILE A 17 -15.73 8.12 4.28
N SER A 18 -15.00 8.46 3.22
CA SER A 18 -13.82 7.74 2.76
C SER A 18 -12.67 7.78 3.79
N SER A 19 -12.51 8.89 4.50
CA SER A 19 -11.61 9.00 5.67
C SER A 19 -12.13 8.17 6.84
N LEU A 20 -13.44 8.19 7.11
CA LEU A 20 -14.08 7.45 8.19
C LEU A 20 -13.91 5.94 8.05
N ILE A 21 -14.21 5.34 6.88
CA ILE A 21 -14.13 3.88 6.71
C ILE A 21 -12.73 3.35 7.01
N GLN A 22 -11.69 4.01 6.49
CA GLN A 22 -10.30 3.62 6.72
C GLN A 22 -9.92 3.75 8.20
N LYS A 23 -10.25 4.89 8.83
CA LYS A 23 -9.93 5.15 10.23
C LYS A 23 -10.70 4.27 11.21
N ALA A 24 -11.96 3.95 10.89
CA ALA A 24 -12.78 3.06 11.70
C ALA A 24 -12.24 1.62 11.67
N LEU A 25 -11.89 1.11 10.50
CA LEU A 25 -11.29 -0.22 10.36
C LEU A 25 -9.95 -0.33 11.10
N ARG A 26 -9.08 0.69 11.00
CA ARG A 26 -7.82 0.80 11.75
C ARG A 26 -8.00 0.70 13.28
N ARG A 27 -9.12 1.21 13.77
CA ARG A 27 -9.48 1.29 15.21
C ARG A 27 -10.32 0.10 15.69
N SER A 28 -10.67 -0.82 14.80
CA SER A 28 -11.73 -1.82 15.01
C SER A 28 -13.05 -1.21 15.52
N ASP A 29 -13.41 -0.02 15.03
CA ASP A 29 -14.71 0.60 15.30
C ASP A 29 -15.77 0.04 14.34
N THR A 30 -16.37 -1.08 14.74
CA THR A 30 -17.41 -1.78 13.97
C THR A 30 -18.56 -0.86 13.59
N ARG A 31 -19.06 -0.07 14.55
CA ARG A 31 -20.23 0.79 14.34
C ARG A 31 -19.98 1.83 13.26
N MET A 32 -18.83 2.52 13.31
CA MET A 32 -18.49 3.53 12.30
C MET A 32 -18.05 2.92 10.97
N ALA A 33 -17.43 1.74 10.97
CA ALA A 33 -17.08 1.05 9.73
C ALA A 33 -18.35 0.65 8.95
N LEU A 34 -19.34 0.06 9.63
CA LEU A 34 -20.63 -0.28 9.02
C LEU A 34 -21.38 0.96 8.54
N TYR A 35 -21.40 2.04 9.35
CA TYR A 35 -22.01 3.30 8.93
C TYR A 35 -21.37 3.85 7.64
N ALA A 36 -20.03 3.93 7.61
CA ALA A 36 -19.31 4.47 6.46
C ALA A 36 -19.51 3.61 5.21
N ALA A 37 -19.53 2.28 5.35
CA ALA A 37 -19.84 1.38 4.24
C ALA A 37 -21.26 1.62 3.72
N ALA A 38 -22.27 1.64 4.60
CA ALA A 38 -23.66 1.91 4.24
C ALA A 38 -23.86 3.27 3.54
N GLU A 39 -23.07 4.28 3.92
CA GLU A 39 -23.06 5.60 3.27
C GLU A 39 -22.51 5.56 1.82
N MET A 40 -21.53 4.68 1.56
CA MET A 40 -20.86 4.56 0.26
C MET A 40 -21.60 3.64 -0.71
N LEU A 41 -22.19 2.55 -0.24
CA LEU A 41 -22.74 1.47 -1.07
C LEU A 41 -23.66 1.92 -2.22
N PRO A 42 -24.61 2.85 -2.04
CA PRO A 42 -25.57 3.16 -3.11
C PRO A 42 -24.96 3.77 -4.37
N LYS A 43 -23.83 4.48 -4.26
CA LYS A 43 -23.23 5.25 -5.37
C LYS A 43 -21.72 5.06 -5.54
N TYR A 44 -21.04 4.55 -4.53
CA TYR A 44 -19.58 4.56 -4.41
C TYR A 44 -19.03 3.18 -4.07
N ARG A 45 -19.73 2.09 -4.44
CA ARG A 45 -19.32 0.70 -4.18
C ARG A 45 -17.88 0.41 -4.63
N ASN A 46 -17.51 0.78 -5.86
CA ASN A 46 -16.13 0.62 -6.35
C ASN A 46 -15.12 1.42 -5.51
N TYR A 47 -15.50 2.62 -5.04
CA TYR A 47 -14.61 3.43 -4.22
C TYR A 47 -14.46 2.87 -2.80
N LEU A 48 -15.52 2.25 -2.25
CA LEU A 48 -15.47 1.49 -1.01
C LEU A 48 -14.46 0.34 -1.14
N TRP A 49 -14.53 -0.46 -2.20
CA TRP A 49 -13.54 -1.53 -2.44
C TRP A 49 -12.10 -1.02 -2.52
N LYS A 50 -11.86 0.09 -3.22
CA LYS A 50 -10.53 0.72 -3.24
C LYS A 50 -10.03 1.03 -1.83
N ARG A 51 -10.91 1.49 -0.94
CA ARG A 51 -10.56 1.74 0.47
C ARG A 51 -10.33 0.48 1.27
N LEU A 52 -11.16 -0.56 1.11
CA LEU A 52 -10.95 -1.85 1.78
C LEU A 52 -9.59 -2.47 1.37
N LEU A 53 -9.24 -2.40 0.08
CA LEU A 53 -7.94 -2.84 -0.41
C LEU A 53 -6.79 -1.99 0.15
N THR A 54 -6.94 -0.67 0.20
CA THR A 54 -5.95 0.24 0.80
C THR A 54 -5.70 -0.13 2.27
N VAL A 55 -6.75 -0.31 3.06
CA VAL A 55 -6.64 -0.69 4.50
C VAL A 55 -5.90 -2.02 4.66
N SER A 56 -6.17 -3.00 3.80
CA SER A 56 -5.51 -4.31 3.86
C SER A 56 -3.98 -4.24 3.74
N ALA A 57 -3.46 -3.20 3.05
CA ALA A 57 -2.03 -2.99 2.87
C ALA A 57 -1.43 -1.93 3.82
N GLU A 58 -2.21 -0.90 4.16
CA GLU A 58 -1.75 0.23 4.98
C GLU A 58 -1.78 -0.06 6.47
N ASP A 59 -2.84 -0.72 6.94
CA ASP A 59 -3.20 -0.76 8.36
C ASP A 59 -3.18 -2.16 8.97
N CYS A 60 -3.11 -3.20 8.15
CA CYS A 60 -3.07 -4.58 8.63
C CYS A 60 -1.62 -5.08 8.72
N HIS A 61 -1.29 -5.69 9.86
CA HIS A 61 -0.09 -6.51 10.03
C HIS A 61 -0.20 -7.80 9.21
N ASP A 62 -1.34 -8.48 9.33
CA ASP A 62 -1.62 -9.79 8.75
C ASP A 62 -1.62 -9.80 7.21
N MET A 63 -1.38 -10.98 6.62
CA MET A 63 -1.55 -11.24 5.18
C MET A 63 -3.03 -11.48 4.84
N VAL A 64 -3.79 -10.39 4.70
CA VAL A 64 -5.23 -10.42 4.42
C VAL A 64 -5.60 -9.96 3.01
N THR A 65 -4.70 -9.33 2.26
CA THR A 65 -5.01 -8.75 0.94
C THR A 65 -5.48 -9.81 -0.05
N GLN A 66 -4.94 -11.03 -0.03
CA GLN A 66 -5.45 -12.11 -0.88
C GLN A 66 -6.93 -12.45 -0.62
N LYS A 67 -7.35 -12.43 0.66
CA LYS A 67 -8.74 -12.70 1.05
C LYS A 67 -9.64 -11.56 0.58
N ILE A 68 -9.23 -10.30 0.78
CA ILE A 68 -9.98 -9.13 0.32
C ILE A 68 -10.10 -9.08 -1.20
N MET A 69 -9.03 -9.39 -1.93
CA MET A 69 -9.04 -9.46 -3.40
C MET A 69 -9.97 -10.54 -3.93
N LYS A 70 -10.03 -11.70 -3.27
CA LYS A 70 -10.97 -12.77 -3.62
C LYS A 70 -12.42 -12.28 -3.47
N LEU A 71 -12.76 -11.67 -2.34
CA LEU A 71 -14.10 -11.13 -2.06
C LEU A 71 -14.49 -10.02 -3.05
N HIS A 72 -13.53 -9.17 -3.43
CA HIS A 72 -13.75 -8.16 -4.47
C HIS A 72 -14.09 -8.80 -5.83
N GLY A 73 -13.43 -9.90 -6.20
CA GLY A 73 -13.76 -10.67 -7.41
C GLY A 73 -15.14 -11.31 -7.34
N GLU A 74 -15.51 -11.88 -6.18
CA GLU A 74 -16.84 -12.45 -5.93
C GLU A 74 -17.94 -11.38 -6.09
N ASP A 75 -17.70 -10.15 -5.64
CA ASP A 75 -18.64 -9.02 -5.78
C ASP A 75 -18.86 -8.57 -7.24
N ILE A 76 -17.81 -8.59 -8.07
CA ILE A 76 -17.91 -8.18 -9.48
C ILE A 76 -18.64 -9.25 -10.32
N CYS A 77 -18.54 -10.52 -9.94
CA CYS A 77 -19.01 -11.65 -10.73
C CYS A 77 -20.46 -12.09 -10.47
N THR A 78 -21.25 -11.38 -9.65
CA THR A 78 -22.63 -11.79 -9.32
C THR A 78 -23.59 -11.57 -10.51
N ALA A 79 -24.16 -12.67 -11.03
CA ALA A 79 -25.06 -12.69 -12.19
C ALA A 79 -26.50 -12.17 -11.90
N THR A 80 -26.87 -11.91 -10.65
CA THR A 80 -28.26 -11.65 -10.21
C THR A 80 -28.43 -10.34 -9.43
N GLY A 81 -27.44 -9.45 -9.46
CA GLY A 81 -27.41 -8.20 -8.70
C GLY A 81 -26.43 -8.27 -7.51
N TYR A 82 -25.97 -7.10 -7.06
CA TYR A 82 -24.94 -6.97 -6.04
C TYR A 82 -25.45 -7.40 -4.65
N GLY A 83 -25.09 -8.60 -4.21
CA GLY A 83 -25.19 -8.98 -2.80
C GLY A 83 -24.19 -8.16 -1.96
N ASN A 84 -24.51 -7.85 -0.71
CA ASN A 84 -23.58 -7.11 0.17
C ASN A 84 -22.63 -8.02 0.98
N GLU A 85 -22.86 -9.34 0.95
CA GLU A 85 -22.10 -10.34 1.70
C GLU A 85 -20.57 -10.27 1.46
N PRO A 86 -20.05 -10.10 0.22
CA PRO A 86 -18.60 -9.99 0.05
C PRO A 86 -18.00 -8.76 0.76
N ILE A 87 -18.73 -7.65 0.83
CA ILE A 87 -18.30 -6.42 1.51
C ILE A 87 -18.35 -6.61 3.03
N GLU A 88 -19.42 -7.20 3.55
CA GLU A 88 -19.55 -7.53 4.98
C GLU A 88 -18.43 -8.47 5.45
N LYS A 89 -18.10 -9.51 4.66
CA LYS A 89 -16.95 -10.39 4.90
C LYS A 89 -15.63 -9.62 4.90
N ALA A 90 -15.43 -8.72 3.94
CA ALA A 90 -14.22 -7.92 3.86
C ALA A 90 -14.07 -6.98 5.07
N ILE A 91 -15.16 -6.33 5.50
CA ILE A 91 -15.19 -5.49 6.70
C ILE A 91 -14.87 -6.33 7.94
N SER A 92 -15.48 -7.51 8.10
CA SER A 92 -15.22 -8.40 9.24
C SER A 92 -13.74 -8.79 9.34
N ILE A 93 -13.14 -9.20 8.21
CA ILE A 93 -11.70 -9.52 8.13
C ILE A 93 -10.84 -8.32 8.54
N LEU A 94 -11.13 -7.13 8.01
CA LEU A 94 -10.33 -5.94 8.29
C LEU A 94 -10.52 -5.42 9.73
N LEU A 95 -11.69 -5.60 10.33
CA LEU A 95 -11.92 -5.30 11.75
C LEU A 95 -11.11 -6.26 12.65
N GLY A 96 -11.10 -7.56 12.33
CA GLY A 96 -10.39 -8.58 13.11
C GLY A 96 -8.88 -8.62 12.92
N ALA A 97 -8.37 -8.20 11.76
CA ALA A 97 -6.94 -8.25 11.45
C ALA A 97 -6.10 -7.49 12.50
N ARG A 98 -4.96 -8.04 12.90
CA ARG A 98 -3.97 -7.33 13.72
C ARG A 98 -3.45 -6.14 12.93
N LYS A 99 -3.26 -5.01 13.61
CA LYS A 99 -3.01 -3.72 12.97
C LYS A 99 -1.58 -3.26 13.17
N ASN A 100 -0.97 -2.76 12.10
CA ASN A 100 0.26 -2.00 12.14
C ASN A 100 0.38 -1.11 10.89
N ARG A 101 1.31 -0.15 10.89
CA ARG A 101 1.50 0.80 9.78
C ARG A 101 2.89 0.71 9.13
N ASP A 102 3.52 -0.46 9.17
CA ASP A 102 4.85 -0.65 8.55
C ASP A 102 4.81 -0.38 7.03
N GLY A 103 3.72 -0.77 6.36
CA GLY A 103 3.53 -0.51 4.93
C GLY A 103 3.48 0.99 4.60
N ASP A 104 2.77 1.77 5.42
CA ASP A 104 2.71 3.23 5.30
C ASP A 104 4.06 3.88 5.62
N TYR A 105 4.67 3.49 6.75
CA TYR A 105 6.00 3.99 7.13
C TYR A 105 7.00 3.79 5.99
N TYR A 106 7.06 2.57 5.44
CA TYR A 106 8.00 2.21 4.39
C TYR A 106 7.72 2.99 3.11
N ALA A 107 6.45 3.16 2.72
CA ALA A 107 6.06 3.97 1.58
C ALA A 107 6.49 5.43 1.72
N CYS A 108 6.31 6.01 2.91
CA CYS A 108 6.60 7.41 3.18
C CYS A 108 8.10 7.70 3.37
N ASN A 109 8.84 6.79 4.02
CA ASN A 109 10.21 7.06 4.46
C ASN A 109 11.28 6.35 3.62
N LEU A 110 11.01 5.17 3.09
CA LEU A 110 12.04 4.32 2.48
C LEU A 110 11.84 4.08 0.98
N LEU A 111 10.60 4.01 0.49
CA LEU A 111 10.31 3.88 -0.95
C LEU A 111 10.36 5.24 -1.66
N ASN A 112 11.53 5.87 -1.62
CA ASN A 112 11.83 7.13 -2.28
C ASN A 112 13.31 7.21 -2.69
N SER A 113 13.60 8.01 -3.71
CA SER A 113 14.96 8.21 -4.25
C SER A 113 15.09 9.63 -4.80
N ARG A 114 15.17 10.63 -3.91
CA ARG A 114 15.36 12.02 -4.36
C ARG A 114 16.73 12.20 -5.00
N ASP A 115 17.78 11.83 -4.28
CA ASP A 115 19.16 12.00 -4.69
C ASP A 115 19.77 10.66 -5.14
N LYS A 116 20.68 10.70 -6.11
CA LYS A 116 21.43 9.51 -6.55
C LYS A 116 22.24 8.93 -5.39
N ARG A 117 22.16 7.62 -5.17
CA ARG A 117 22.98 6.90 -4.19
C ARG A 117 24.16 6.20 -4.84
N THR A 118 25.23 6.05 -4.09
CA THR A 118 26.34 5.15 -4.41
C THR A 118 26.18 3.86 -3.62
N PHE A 119 26.52 2.73 -4.23
CA PHE A 119 26.49 1.43 -3.56
C PHE A 119 27.91 0.97 -3.24
N ASP A 120 28.08 0.29 -2.12
CA ASP A 120 29.35 -0.33 -1.78
C ASP A 120 29.68 -1.53 -2.68
N THR A 121 30.90 -2.05 -2.56
CA THR A 121 31.35 -3.21 -3.35
C THR A 121 30.53 -4.48 -3.11
N GLY A 122 29.81 -4.57 -1.99
CA GLY A 122 28.95 -5.72 -1.63
C GLY A 122 27.67 -5.82 -2.47
N TYR A 123 27.31 -4.76 -3.19
CA TYR A 123 26.23 -4.72 -4.18
C TYR A 123 26.70 -4.94 -5.62
N GLY A 124 28.00 -5.08 -5.83
CA GLY A 124 28.60 -5.20 -7.15
C GLY A 124 28.93 -3.85 -7.79
N LYS A 125 29.46 -3.91 -9.01
CA LYS A 125 29.89 -2.73 -9.77
C LYS A 125 28.78 -2.31 -10.73
N GLU A 126 28.33 -1.07 -10.61
CA GLU A 126 27.41 -0.48 -11.56
C GLU A 126 28.06 -0.33 -12.93
N ILE A 127 27.35 -0.77 -13.97
CA ILE A 127 27.64 -0.45 -15.36
C ILE A 127 26.53 0.47 -15.83
N PHE A 128 26.89 1.71 -16.16
CA PHE A 128 25.94 2.66 -16.70
C PHE A 128 25.46 2.19 -18.09
N ASP A 129 24.15 2.21 -18.29
CA ASP A 129 23.49 1.93 -19.55
C ASP A 129 22.34 2.92 -19.73
N ALA A 130 22.48 3.84 -20.69
CA ALA A 130 21.48 4.86 -20.98
C ALA A 130 20.15 4.27 -21.46
N GLU A 131 20.16 3.07 -22.06
CA GLU A 131 18.95 2.42 -22.57
C GLU A 131 18.14 1.72 -21.47
N SER A 132 18.72 1.53 -20.28
CA SER A 132 18.04 1.01 -19.09
C SER A 132 18.07 1.99 -17.92
N ALA A 133 18.35 3.26 -18.19
CA ALA A 133 18.51 4.28 -17.17
C ALA A 133 17.22 4.50 -16.36
N THR A 134 17.34 4.53 -15.04
CA THR A 134 16.32 5.04 -14.11
C THR A 134 16.46 6.55 -13.97
N LYS A 135 15.55 7.15 -13.20
CA LYS A 135 15.46 8.60 -13.06
C LYS A 135 16.73 9.27 -12.54
N ASN A 136 17.50 8.62 -11.65
CA ASN A 136 18.80 9.10 -11.17
C ASN A 136 20.00 8.47 -11.92
N GLY A 137 19.75 7.88 -13.09
CA GLY A 137 20.79 7.43 -14.01
C GLY A 137 21.50 6.17 -13.55
N HIS A 138 20.77 5.27 -12.89
CA HIS A 138 21.22 3.89 -12.67
C HIS A 138 20.69 2.97 -13.76
N SER A 139 21.34 1.84 -14.03
CA SER A 139 20.69 0.78 -14.82
C SER A 139 19.58 0.11 -13.99
N CYS A 140 18.40 -0.08 -14.56
CA CYS A 140 17.31 -0.80 -13.90
C CYS A 140 17.66 -2.26 -13.62
N TYR A 141 18.54 -2.88 -14.42
CA TYR A 141 19.04 -4.23 -14.19
C TYR A 141 20.02 -4.28 -13.02
N PHE A 142 20.92 -3.31 -12.92
CA PHE A 142 21.80 -3.18 -11.76
C PHE A 142 20.98 -2.99 -10.48
N LEU A 143 19.99 -2.10 -10.50
CA LEU A 143 19.12 -1.87 -9.36
C LEU A 143 18.25 -3.08 -8.98
N ARG A 144 17.92 -3.96 -9.93
CA ARG A 144 17.28 -5.25 -9.62
C ARG A 144 18.18 -6.12 -8.75
N GLU A 145 19.46 -6.20 -9.07
CA GLU A 145 20.43 -6.94 -8.26
C GLU A 145 20.64 -6.29 -6.90
N VAL A 146 20.71 -4.95 -6.85
CA VAL A 146 20.73 -4.19 -5.58
C VAL A 146 19.52 -4.55 -4.73
N PHE A 147 18.31 -4.51 -5.30
CA PHE A 147 17.08 -4.86 -4.58
C PHE A 147 17.13 -6.29 -4.04
N ASN A 148 17.48 -7.27 -4.89
CA ASN A 148 17.57 -8.67 -4.49
C ASN A 148 18.52 -8.87 -3.31
N ARG A 149 19.72 -8.28 -3.40
CA ARG A 149 20.74 -8.35 -2.37
C ARG A 149 20.32 -7.63 -1.09
N ALA A 150 19.73 -6.44 -1.21
CA ALA A 150 19.27 -5.64 -0.08
C ALA A 150 18.21 -6.39 0.73
N ILE A 151 17.29 -7.07 0.06
CA ILE A 151 16.31 -7.95 0.72
C ILE A 151 17.00 -9.11 1.47
N ASP A 152 18.02 -9.75 0.87
CA ASP A 152 18.73 -10.88 1.50
C ASP A 152 19.50 -10.49 2.76
N ILE A 153 20.07 -9.28 2.78
CA ILE A 153 20.86 -8.79 3.92
C ILE A 153 20.08 -7.84 4.84
N LEU A 154 18.77 -7.71 4.62
CA LEU A 154 17.88 -6.83 5.39
C LEU A 154 18.29 -5.34 5.38
N ASP A 155 18.82 -4.86 4.25
CA ASP A 155 19.01 -3.43 3.99
C ASP A 155 17.71 -2.81 3.47
N TYR A 156 16.92 -2.27 4.39
CA TYR A 156 15.61 -1.68 4.10
C TYR A 156 15.72 -0.42 3.22
N ASP A 157 16.76 0.37 3.44
CA ASP A 157 16.97 1.64 2.75
C ASP A 157 17.27 1.43 1.26
N ASN A 158 18.19 0.52 0.94
CA ASN A 158 18.58 0.25 -0.44
C ASN A 158 17.52 -0.58 -1.18
N ALA A 159 16.77 -1.45 -0.49
CA ALA A 159 15.60 -2.09 -1.08
C ALA A 159 14.52 -1.07 -1.49
N GLY A 160 14.23 -0.10 -0.62
CA GLY A 160 13.28 0.98 -0.90
C GLY A 160 13.74 1.92 -2.02
N TYR A 161 15.02 2.31 -1.99
CA TYR A 161 15.63 3.15 -3.02
C TYR A 161 15.58 2.49 -4.41
N ALA A 162 16.06 1.24 -4.53
CA ALA A 162 16.11 0.53 -5.80
C ALA A 162 14.70 0.31 -6.38
N ALA A 163 13.74 -0.11 -5.54
CA ALA A 163 12.35 -0.25 -5.97
C ALA A 163 11.73 1.07 -6.44
N ASN A 164 12.06 2.19 -5.78
CA ASN A 164 11.56 3.51 -6.16
C ASN A 164 12.16 4.01 -7.47
N GLU A 165 13.47 3.84 -7.67
CA GLU A 165 14.13 4.19 -8.93
C GLU A 165 13.51 3.45 -10.12
N ILE A 166 13.37 2.13 -10.00
CA ILE A 166 12.88 1.28 -11.09
C ILE A 166 11.41 1.62 -11.39
N ARG A 167 10.54 1.73 -10.38
CA ARG A 167 9.10 1.91 -10.62
C ARG A 167 8.74 3.20 -11.38
N VAL A 168 9.61 4.22 -11.33
CA VAL A 168 9.27 5.54 -11.89
C VAL A 168 9.20 5.48 -13.42
N TYR A 169 10.11 4.74 -14.05
CA TYR A 169 10.10 4.53 -15.51
C TYR A 169 9.63 3.14 -15.91
N TYR A 170 9.73 2.15 -15.01
CA TYR A 170 9.45 0.74 -15.30
C TYR A 170 8.53 0.11 -14.23
N PRO A 171 7.29 0.60 -14.05
CA PRO A 171 6.39 0.10 -13.01
C PRO A 171 6.07 -1.39 -13.14
N LYS A 172 5.90 -1.94 -14.35
CA LYS A 172 5.64 -3.38 -14.52
C LYS A 172 6.86 -4.21 -14.13
N PHE A 173 8.03 -3.84 -14.64
CA PHE A 173 9.30 -4.50 -14.33
C PHE A 173 9.59 -4.48 -12.81
N CYS A 174 9.31 -3.36 -12.12
CA CYS A 174 9.44 -3.29 -10.66
C CYS A 174 8.52 -4.31 -9.96
N TRP A 175 7.27 -4.49 -10.43
CA TRP A 175 6.37 -5.48 -9.84
C TRP A 175 6.85 -6.91 -10.11
N GLU A 176 7.36 -7.19 -11.31
CA GLU A 176 7.93 -8.49 -11.64
C GLU A 176 9.15 -8.81 -10.79
N MET A 177 10.06 -7.86 -10.59
CA MET A 177 11.17 -7.98 -9.65
C MET A 177 10.69 -8.34 -8.23
N ILE A 178 9.72 -7.61 -7.69
CA ILE A 178 9.19 -7.86 -6.33
C ILE A 178 8.56 -9.25 -6.22
N VAL A 179 7.74 -9.64 -7.21
CA VAL A 179 7.06 -10.96 -7.24
C VAL A 179 8.08 -12.09 -7.39
N ASN A 180 9.06 -11.93 -8.28
CA ASN A 180 10.12 -12.91 -8.49
C ASN A 180 10.95 -13.09 -7.20
N LYS A 181 11.34 -11.98 -6.55
CA LYS A 181 12.05 -12.07 -5.27
C LYS A 181 11.23 -12.82 -4.22
N ALA A 182 9.95 -12.49 -4.05
CA ALA A 182 9.06 -13.20 -3.13
C ALA A 182 9.00 -14.71 -3.42
N SER A 183 8.92 -15.09 -4.69
CA SER A 183 8.92 -16.49 -5.14
C SER A 183 10.22 -17.22 -4.76
N THR A 184 11.37 -16.59 -4.98
CA THR A 184 12.68 -17.20 -4.66
C THR A 184 12.93 -17.44 -3.17
N LEU A 185 12.18 -16.77 -2.28
CA LEU A 185 12.28 -16.99 -0.84
C LEU A 185 11.68 -18.34 -0.40
N GLY A 186 10.92 -19.03 -1.26
CA GLY A 186 10.43 -20.38 -0.99
C GLY A 186 9.20 -20.44 -0.08
N TYR A 187 8.43 -19.35 0.04
CA TYR A 187 7.22 -19.28 0.85
C TYR A 187 5.96 -19.09 -0.02
N PRO A 188 5.23 -20.15 -0.41
CA PRO A 188 4.12 -20.04 -1.36
C PRO A 188 2.99 -19.10 -0.91
N LEU A 189 2.69 -19.03 0.38
CA LEU A 189 1.67 -18.11 0.92
C LEU A 189 2.10 -16.64 0.80
N LEU A 190 3.38 -16.34 1.02
CA LEU A 190 3.94 -15.01 0.80
C LEU A 190 3.83 -14.61 -0.67
N THR A 191 4.23 -15.50 -1.58
CA THR A 191 4.14 -15.23 -3.03
C THR A 191 2.71 -14.94 -3.45
N LYS A 192 1.73 -15.71 -2.95
CA LYS A 192 0.31 -15.47 -3.18
C LYS A 192 -0.14 -14.10 -2.67
N GLU A 193 0.27 -13.72 -1.46
CA GLU A 193 -0.06 -12.42 -0.88
C GLU A 193 0.57 -11.27 -1.69
N VAL A 194 1.84 -11.39 -2.11
CA VAL A 194 2.53 -10.39 -2.94
C VAL A 194 1.86 -10.24 -4.31
N MET A 195 1.42 -11.33 -4.93
CA MET A 195 0.63 -11.27 -6.16
C MET A 195 -0.74 -10.60 -5.94
N ALA A 196 -1.38 -10.84 -4.80
CA ALA A 196 -2.62 -10.15 -4.45
C ALA A 196 -2.42 -8.64 -4.25
N LEU A 197 -1.31 -8.23 -3.62
CA LEU A 197 -0.93 -6.82 -3.48
C LEU A 197 -0.69 -6.15 -4.85
N LYS A 198 -0.01 -6.83 -5.78
CA LYS A 198 0.13 -6.37 -7.17
C LYS A 198 -1.24 -6.16 -7.82
N ASN A 199 -2.15 -7.12 -7.69
CA ASN A 199 -3.48 -7.00 -8.26
C ASN A 199 -4.31 -5.88 -7.59
N ALA A 200 -4.16 -5.67 -6.27
CA ALA A 200 -4.81 -4.59 -5.55
C ALA A 200 -4.32 -3.20 -5.99
N ASP A 201 -3.03 -3.06 -6.29
CA ASP A 201 -2.44 -1.84 -6.87
C ASP A 201 -3.10 -1.48 -8.21
N LYS A 202 -3.30 -2.48 -9.07
CA LYS A 202 -4.02 -2.32 -10.34
C LYS A 202 -5.44 -1.80 -10.15
N GLN A 203 -6.19 -2.36 -9.19
CA GLN A 203 -7.59 -2.00 -8.94
C GLN A 203 -7.75 -0.61 -8.32
N THR A 204 -6.77 -0.15 -7.55
CA THR A 204 -6.85 1.13 -6.84
C THR A 204 -6.41 2.30 -7.72
N ASN A 205 -5.23 2.21 -8.35
CA ASN A 205 -4.64 3.31 -9.11
C ASN A 205 -3.74 2.89 -10.29
N GLY A 206 -3.95 1.69 -10.86
CA GLY A 206 -3.27 1.27 -12.10
C GLY A 206 -1.77 1.02 -11.97
N ASP A 207 -1.33 0.32 -10.91
CA ASP A 207 0.04 -0.23 -10.73
C ASP A 207 1.17 0.76 -10.34
N ASN A 208 0.82 1.96 -9.86
CA ASN A 208 1.80 3.00 -9.52
C ASN A 208 1.72 3.51 -8.07
N THR A 209 1.04 2.80 -7.16
CA THR A 209 1.07 3.23 -5.75
C THR A 209 2.32 2.73 -5.04
N LEU A 210 2.84 3.54 -4.12
CA LEU A 210 3.95 3.14 -3.25
C LEU A 210 3.50 2.10 -2.23
N LEU A 211 2.24 2.18 -1.80
CA LEU A 211 1.71 1.46 -0.65
C LEU A 211 1.78 -0.06 -0.83
N PHE A 212 1.21 -0.60 -1.91
CA PHE A 212 1.15 -2.05 -2.10
C PHE A 212 2.55 -2.67 -2.29
N ARG A 213 3.45 -1.96 -2.98
CA ARG A 213 4.86 -2.36 -3.11
C ARG A 213 5.58 -2.35 -1.77
N SER A 214 5.35 -1.31 -0.98
CA SER A 214 5.92 -1.17 0.36
C SER A 214 5.46 -2.30 1.27
N LYS A 215 4.15 -2.62 1.28
CA LYS A 215 3.63 -3.78 2.02
C LYS A 215 4.27 -5.09 1.55
N ALA A 216 4.41 -5.31 0.24
CA ALA A 216 5.06 -6.50 -0.29
C ALA A 216 6.52 -6.64 0.18
N ILE A 217 7.29 -5.54 0.14
CA ILE A 217 8.68 -5.50 0.61
C ILE A 217 8.76 -5.77 2.12
N VAL A 218 7.91 -5.11 2.91
CA VAL A 218 7.85 -5.32 4.37
C VAL A 218 7.54 -6.77 4.72
N LEU A 219 6.61 -7.42 4.01
CA LEU A 219 6.29 -8.83 4.25
C LEU A 219 7.49 -9.74 3.94
N MET A 220 8.22 -9.50 2.84
CA MET A 220 9.44 -10.26 2.54
C MET A 220 10.51 -10.06 3.62
N VAL A 221 10.74 -8.81 4.04
CA VAL A 221 11.69 -8.46 5.10
C VAL A 221 11.37 -9.17 6.41
N LYS A 222 10.10 -9.13 6.85
CA LYS A 222 9.66 -9.84 8.07
C LYS A 222 9.87 -11.34 7.95
N THR A 223 9.49 -11.91 6.80
CA THR A 223 9.64 -13.35 6.55
C THR A 223 11.10 -13.80 6.65
N ILE A 224 12.03 -13.01 6.09
CA ILE A 224 13.47 -13.31 6.14
C ILE A 224 14.01 -13.15 7.56
N LYS A 225 13.65 -12.04 8.23
CA LYS A 225 14.09 -11.73 9.59
C LYS A 225 13.67 -12.82 10.59
N ASP A 226 12.42 -13.25 10.50
CA ASP A 226 11.82 -14.21 11.43
C ASP A 226 11.99 -15.66 10.95
N LYS A 227 12.47 -15.86 9.71
CA LYS A 227 12.57 -17.16 9.03
C LYS A 227 11.27 -17.95 9.09
N SER A 228 10.14 -17.25 9.02
CA SER A 228 8.82 -17.81 9.24
C SER A 228 7.73 -16.87 8.69
N LEU A 229 6.58 -17.44 8.38
CA LEU A 229 5.34 -16.70 8.11
C LEU A 229 4.34 -16.76 9.26
N SER A 230 4.61 -17.55 10.30
CA SER A 230 3.63 -17.85 11.36
C SER A 230 3.01 -16.59 11.95
N ASP A 231 3.83 -15.57 12.26
CA ASP A 231 3.33 -14.32 12.83
C ASP A 231 2.52 -13.46 11.84
N LEU A 232 2.59 -13.73 10.54
CA LEU A 232 1.91 -12.96 9.49
C LEU A 232 0.57 -13.61 9.06
N ILE A 233 0.32 -14.85 9.47
CA ILE A 233 -0.93 -15.54 9.19
C ILE A 233 -2.00 -14.97 10.13
N PRO A 234 -3.14 -14.47 9.60
CA PRO A 234 -4.23 -14.01 10.45
C PRO A 234 -4.78 -15.17 11.28
N ASP A 235 -5.18 -14.89 12.51
CA ASP A 235 -5.86 -15.87 13.36
C ASP A 235 -7.11 -16.42 12.62
N GLU A 236 -7.33 -17.74 12.68
CA GLU A 236 -8.37 -18.41 11.88
C GLU A 236 -9.80 -18.07 12.35
N GLU A 237 -9.93 -17.52 13.55
CA GLU A 237 -11.19 -17.20 14.22
C GLU A 237 -11.60 -15.74 13.98
N ILE A 238 -12.30 -15.48 12.85
CA ILE A 238 -13.23 -14.35 12.80
C ILE A 238 -14.57 -14.88 13.32
N GLU A 239 -14.71 -14.95 14.65
CA GLU A 239 -15.93 -15.48 15.28
C GLU A 239 -17.15 -14.59 15.05
N GLU A 240 -16.95 -13.29 14.79
CA GLU A 240 -18.02 -12.30 14.70
C GLU A 240 -18.12 -11.72 13.27
N TYR A 241 -19.05 -12.27 12.50
CA TYR A 241 -19.42 -11.73 11.19
C TYR A 241 -20.32 -10.50 11.38
N VAL A 242 -19.94 -9.37 10.76
CA VAL A 242 -20.74 -8.14 10.84
C VAL A 242 -21.77 -8.08 9.71
N SER A 243 -22.94 -7.50 9.98
CA SER A 243 -23.93 -7.20 8.95
C SER A 243 -24.11 -5.70 8.75
N LEU A 244 -24.28 -5.28 7.50
CA LEU A 244 -24.66 -3.90 7.16
C LEU A 244 -26.08 -3.56 7.64
N SER A 245 -26.90 -4.57 7.97
CA SER A 245 -28.19 -4.34 8.62
C SER A 245 -28.04 -3.74 10.01
N ASP A 246 -26.89 -3.92 10.67
CA ASP A 246 -26.56 -3.32 11.97
C ASP A 246 -26.00 -1.90 11.85
N ALA A 247 -25.85 -1.38 10.63
CA ALA A 247 -25.33 -0.04 10.42
C ALA A 247 -26.28 1.02 11.02
N PRO A 248 -25.76 2.05 11.71
CA PRO A 248 -26.57 3.15 12.20
C PRO A 248 -27.46 3.77 11.11
N VAL A 249 -28.75 3.91 11.41
CA VAL A 249 -29.74 4.51 10.50
C VAL A 249 -29.71 6.04 10.62
N GLY A 250 -29.91 6.71 9.49
CA GLY A 250 -29.95 8.17 9.40
C GLY A 250 -28.57 8.83 9.49
N ARG A 251 -28.55 10.16 9.36
CA ARG A 251 -27.32 10.95 9.38
C ARG A 251 -26.65 10.91 10.75
N GLN A 252 -25.39 10.46 10.81
CA GLN A 252 -24.61 10.40 12.04
C GLN A 252 -23.69 11.60 12.18
N ARG A 253 -23.33 11.95 13.42
CA ARG A 253 -22.21 12.86 13.67
C ARG A 253 -20.91 12.11 13.43
N LEU A 254 -20.07 12.62 12.51
CA LEU A 254 -18.76 12.02 12.25
C LEU A 254 -17.81 12.29 13.42
N PRO A 255 -17.01 11.29 13.86
CA PRO A 255 -16.00 11.47 14.90
C PRO A 255 -14.92 12.49 14.49
N GLU A 256 -14.32 13.20 15.46
CA GLU A 256 -13.30 14.22 15.16
C GLU A 256 -12.07 13.67 14.47
N TYR A 257 -11.70 12.41 14.70
CA TYR A 257 -10.54 11.78 14.05
C TYR A 257 -10.70 11.69 12.52
N VAL A 258 -11.91 11.85 11.97
CA VAL A 258 -12.13 11.89 10.53
C VAL A 258 -11.41 13.08 9.89
N TYR A 259 -11.27 14.18 10.63
CA TYR A 259 -10.81 15.46 10.11
C TYR A 259 -9.29 15.64 10.30
N ASP A 260 -8.52 15.07 9.38
CA ASP A 260 -7.06 15.17 9.35
C ASP A 260 -6.55 16.17 8.29
N CYS A 261 -5.23 16.26 8.13
CA CYS A 261 -4.56 17.12 7.15
C CYS A 261 -4.89 16.79 5.68
N HIS A 262 -5.56 15.67 5.39
CA HIS A 262 -6.01 15.30 4.05
C HIS A 262 -7.45 15.76 3.77
N THR A 263 -8.27 15.97 4.80
CA THR A 263 -9.64 16.47 4.67
C THR A 263 -9.71 18.00 4.55
N TYR A 264 -10.75 18.51 3.89
CA TYR A 264 -10.98 19.95 3.78
C TYR A 264 -11.11 20.62 5.16
N ILE A 265 -11.91 20.03 6.04
CA ILE A 265 -12.13 20.57 7.40
C ILE A 265 -10.84 20.51 8.22
N GLY A 266 -10.10 19.40 8.21
CA GLY A 266 -8.86 19.29 8.97
C GLY A 266 -7.77 20.25 8.48
N LYS A 267 -7.65 20.47 7.16
CA LYS A 267 -6.79 21.54 6.60
C LYS A 267 -7.21 22.93 7.08
N ALA A 268 -8.51 23.24 7.08
CA ALA A 268 -9.01 24.51 7.59
C ALA A 268 -8.76 24.69 9.10
N LYS A 269 -8.71 23.58 9.86
CA LYS A 269 -8.33 23.55 11.28
C LYS A 269 -6.81 23.56 11.52
N GLY A 270 -5.97 23.64 10.48
CA GLY A 270 -4.52 23.68 10.61
C GLY A 270 -3.87 22.34 10.98
N LYS A 271 -4.54 21.20 10.76
CA LYS A 271 -3.99 19.88 11.08
C LYS A 271 -2.74 19.56 10.26
N THR A 272 -1.72 19.03 10.91
CA THR A 272 -0.40 18.74 10.35
C THR A 272 -0.20 17.26 10.04
N LYS A 273 0.77 16.94 9.16
CA LYS A 273 1.17 15.55 8.89
C LYS A 273 1.77 14.87 10.13
N LYS A 274 2.45 15.63 10.99
CA LYS A 274 3.01 15.12 12.25
C LYS A 274 1.91 14.68 13.22
N GLU A 275 0.89 15.51 13.42
CA GLU A 275 -0.28 15.13 14.21
C GLU A 275 -1.00 13.93 13.60
N PHE A 276 -1.14 13.88 12.27
CA PHE A 276 -1.76 12.75 11.59
C PHE A 276 -1.02 11.43 11.85
N VAL A 277 0.30 11.39 11.63
CA VAL A 277 1.10 10.17 11.86
C VAL A 277 0.97 9.69 13.30
N LEU A 278 1.09 10.59 14.28
CA LEU A 278 0.97 10.24 15.70
C LEU A 278 -0.43 9.72 16.04
N ALA A 279 -1.47 10.42 15.57
CA ALA A 279 -2.86 10.05 15.83
C ALA A 279 -3.19 8.67 15.23
N GLU A 280 -2.77 8.40 13.99
CA GLU A 280 -3.08 7.13 13.35
C GLU A 280 -2.30 5.95 13.94
N GLN A 281 -1.03 6.14 14.32
CA GLN A 281 -0.27 5.09 15.02
C GLN A 281 -0.89 4.76 16.38
N SER A 282 -1.28 5.78 17.16
CA SER A 282 -1.88 5.58 18.49
C SER A 282 -3.25 4.89 18.46
N ALA A 283 -3.90 4.90 17.29
CA ALA A 283 -5.26 4.43 17.10
C ALA A 283 -5.36 2.98 16.62
N LEU A 284 -4.22 2.31 16.37
CA LEU A 284 -4.19 0.94 15.88
C LEU A 284 -4.78 -0.04 16.90
N ARG A 285 -5.79 -0.80 16.47
CA ARG A 285 -6.39 -1.84 17.31
C ARG A 285 -6.89 -3.03 16.47
N PRO A 286 -6.61 -4.29 16.86
CA PRO A 286 -5.63 -4.68 17.88
C PRO A 286 -4.20 -4.42 17.39
N LEU A 287 -3.41 -3.67 18.14
CA LEU A 287 -2.04 -3.30 17.75
C LEU A 287 -1.11 -4.51 17.77
N LYS A 288 -0.34 -4.67 16.70
CA LYS A 288 0.84 -5.52 16.64
C LYS A 288 2.05 -4.64 16.36
N LYS A 289 3.07 -4.69 17.23
CA LYS A 289 4.28 -3.87 17.08
C LYS A 289 4.90 -4.07 15.70
N GLY A 290 5.10 -2.97 14.98
CA GLY A 290 5.75 -2.91 13.68
C GLY A 290 7.27 -2.97 13.75
N LEU A 291 7.90 -3.20 12.61
CA LEU A 291 9.37 -3.08 12.47
C LEU A 291 9.84 -1.64 12.63
N PHE A 292 8.99 -0.67 12.27
CA PHE A 292 9.36 0.74 12.20
C PHE A 292 8.65 1.61 13.24
N ASP A 293 7.99 1.02 14.24
CA ASP A 293 7.28 1.78 15.28
C ASP A 293 8.22 2.68 16.10
N ASP A 294 9.49 2.27 16.27
CA ASP A 294 10.51 3.03 16.99
C ASP A 294 11.35 3.93 16.04
N ALA A 295 11.04 3.95 14.74
CA ALA A 295 11.81 4.68 13.74
C ALA A 295 11.31 6.13 13.56
N SER A 296 12.22 7.00 13.10
CA SER A 296 11.93 8.43 12.93
C SER A 296 11.16 8.72 11.64
N TRP A 297 10.17 9.61 11.73
CA TRP A 297 9.44 10.16 10.59
C TRP A 297 10.02 11.47 10.05
N GLU A 298 11.13 11.97 10.61
CA GLU A 298 11.72 13.26 10.23
C GLU A 298 12.12 13.31 8.76
N ARG A 299 12.55 12.18 8.18
CA ARG A 299 12.81 12.08 6.74
C ARG A 299 11.55 12.38 5.94
N PHE A 300 10.42 11.75 6.25
CA PHE A 300 9.15 12.03 5.57
C PHE A 300 8.69 13.47 5.73
N PHE A 301 8.86 14.07 6.91
CA PHE A 301 8.49 15.46 7.15
C PHE A 301 9.36 16.42 6.32
N PHE A 302 10.68 16.23 6.34
CA PHE A 302 11.60 16.99 5.51
C PHE A 302 11.23 16.89 4.02
N MET A 303 11.03 15.67 3.51
CA MET A 303 10.70 15.43 2.10
C MET A 303 9.32 15.98 1.72
N SER A 304 8.38 16.00 2.66
CA SER A 304 7.05 16.59 2.47
C SER A 304 7.09 18.10 2.25
N GLU A 305 8.12 18.78 2.75
CA GLU A 305 8.33 20.23 2.61
C GLU A 305 9.25 20.56 1.43
N HIS A 306 10.23 19.71 1.14
CA HIS A 306 11.30 19.98 0.16
C HIS A 306 11.15 19.21 -1.16
N GLY A 307 10.12 18.37 -1.30
CA GLY A 307 9.87 17.56 -2.48
C GLY A 307 10.57 16.19 -2.46
N PHE A 308 10.03 15.25 -3.23
CA PHE A 308 10.51 13.86 -3.34
C PHE A 308 11.42 13.62 -4.55
N TRP A 309 11.86 14.69 -5.20
CA TRP A 309 12.62 14.67 -6.44
C TRP A 309 13.45 15.95 -6.61
N THR A 310 14.52 15.83 -7.38
CA THR A 310 15.31 16.94 -7.92
C THR A 310 14.72 17.39 -9.26
N GLU A 311 15.08 18.59 -9.72
CA GLU A 311 14.68 19.10 -11.05
C GLU A 311 15.47 18.43 -12.18
N GLU A 312 16.67 17.92 -11.88
CA GLU A 312 17.54 17.21 -12.81
C GLU A 312 17.17 15.72 -12.86
N TYR A 313 16.60 15.28 -13.97
CA TYR A 313 16.35 13.87 -14.27
C TYR A 313 17.27 13.38 -15.37
N THR A 314 17.69 12.13 -15.26
CA THR A 314 18.28 11.43 -16.42
C THR A 314 17.21 11.33 -17.51
N PRO A 315 17.52 11.62 -18.79
CA PRO A 315 16.54 11.54 -19.86
C PRO A 315 15.83 10.18 -19.87
N HIS A 316 14.51 10.24 -19.94
CA HIS A 316 13.68 9.04 -19.97
C HIS A 316 14.05 8.19 -21.19
N PRO A 317 14.31 6.88 -21.04
CA PRO A 317 14.53 5.98 -22.16
C PRO A 317 13.34 5.99 -23.12
N SER A 318 13.56 5.68 -24.39
CA SER A 318 12.50 5.75 -25.41
C SER A 318 11.31 4.86 -25.03
N GLU A 319 10.08 5.25 -25.42
CA GLU A 319 8.89 4.45 -25.14
C GLU A 319 9.00 3.01 -25.68
N ALA A 320 9.64 2.84 -26.83
CA ALA A 320 9.90 1.53 -27.42
C ALA A 320 10.78 0.67 -26.50
N ARG A 321 11.85 1.26 -25.97
CA ARG A 321 12.77 0.59 -25.05
C ARG A 321 12.11 0.27 -23.70
N VAL A 322 11.31 1.19 -23.18
CA VAL A 322 10.53 0.96 -21.94
C VAL A 322 9.57 -0.20 -22.12
N LYS A 323 8.82 -0.24 -23.23
CA LYS A 323 7.92 -1.35 -23.57
C LYS A 323 8.68 -2.66 -23.73
N GLU A 324 9.86 -2.64 -24.34
CA GLU A 324 10.70 -3.83 -24.47
C GLU A 324 11.10 -4.38 -23.09
N ILE A 325 11.58 -3.53 -22.18
CA ILE A 325 11.94 -3.92 -20.80
C ILE A 325 10.72 -4.41 -20.03
N GLU A 326 9.57 -3.74 -20.15
CA GLU A 326 8.34 -4.13 -19.46
C GLU A 326 7.67 -5.40 -20.02
N ASN A 327 7.94 -5.77 -21.28
CA ASN A 327 7.37 -6.95 -21.93
C ASN A 327 8.33 -8.15 -21.93
N ASN A 328 9.64 -7.89 -21.86
CA ASN A 328 10.63 -8.94 -21.71
C ASN A 328 10.55 -9.49 -20.29
N LYS A 329 10.02 -10.71 -20.17
CA LYS A 329 10.34 -11.62 -19.05
C LYS A 329 11.85 -11.89 -19.11
N THR A 330 12.69 -10.98 -18.63
CA THR A 330 14.13 -11.04 -18.94
C THR A 330 14.71 -12.35 -18.41
N PRO A 331 15.42 -13.13 -19.26
CA PRO A 331 16.28 -14.21 -18.81
C PRO A 331 17.32 -13.69 -17.83
N SER A 332 17.86 -14.60 -17.04
CA SER A 332 18.92 -14.31 -16.09
C SER A 332 20.11 -13.64 -16.79
N LEU A 333 20.82 -12.71 -16.12
CA LEU A 333 22.07 -12.15 -16.65
C LEU A 333 23.18 -13.23 -16.80
N PHE A 334 22.90 -14.46 -16.37
CA PHE A 334 23.73 -15.65 -16.54
C PHE A 334 23.41 -16.46 -17.82
N ASP A 335 22.51 -15.98 -18.69
CA ASP A 335 22.20 -16.61 -19.99
C ASP A 335 22.92 -15.94 -21.19
N LEU A 336 24.01 -15.19 -20.95
CA LEU A 336 24.93 -14.66 -21.97
C LEU A 336 26.38 -15.09 -21.73
#